data_AF-A0A0G1X3J2-F1
#
_entry.id   AF-A0A0G1X3J2-F1
#
_cell.length_a   1.000
_cell.length_b   1.000
_cell.length_c   1.000
_cell.angle_alpha   90.00
_cell.angle_beta   90.00
_cell.angle_gamma   90.00
#
_symmetry.space_group_name_H-M   'P 1'
#
loop_
_entity.id
_entity.type
_entity.pdbx_description
1 polymer ?
#
loop_
_entity_poly.entity_id
_entity_poly.type
_entity_poly.pdbx_seq_one_letter_code
_entity_poly.pdbx_strand_id
1 'polypeptide(L)'
;MRKNIEEYLRSAISDAQIIEITIPEHAQFGHFSTNVALRLAKARGKSPMEVAEDIAEKLRSATPEGFFEKIEAVSPGFVNIWLTAEAIQASFKEIYETGENWGRPMHEAAERLKTVVVDYSAPNIAKPMGVGHLRSTVIGQALYNIFKFNGWNAIGDNHLGDWGKQFGVLIAAYKEDGMPEEVTIDYLMKLYVGFSGRMKEDPTLGEVARKEVKKLQDGDEENLAIWRKFYDVSLAEFDRMYALLNVSFDHVQGESFYNEQLPGIVEEALTKGIAKESEGAIVIPIEGYEAPMIIRKSDGAYLYPTTDLATLRHRVSDLNADRIVYVVGNEQSLHFEQLFKAAKKLEIVDDQTLVHVKFGLMLGEDMKKFSTRAGKTVSLFDLLQEAILRARKVVDEKQPDMSEEERQQIAEAVGLGAVKYNDLSQNRQSDIAFNWDRMLSFEGNSGPYLQYAYARLKSILRKGEKVAAFNVDMLKDESELQVILRLQEFPEVIEGITKNYFPHHLSDYLYVLAKDVNTMYQAVQILKADEAERNARLALIAAAAQTLKTGLELLGLKTLEQM
;
A
#
# COMPACT_ATOMS: atom_id res chain seq x y z
N MET A 1 11.91 -6.31 21.75
CA MET A 1 11.47 -6.37 23.17
C MET A 1 10.11 -6.99 23.38
N ARG A 2 9.05 -6.59 22.65
CA ARG A 2 7.71 -7.18 22.82
C ARG A 2 7.71 -8.71 22.68
N LYS A 3 8.44 -9.26 21.70
CA LYS A 3 8.66 -10.72 21.57
C LYS A 3 9.22 -11.36 22.84
N ASN A 4 10.25 -10.76 23.45
CA ASN A 4 10.80 -11.24 24.73
C ASN A 4 9.73 -11.20 25.84
N ILE A 5 8.96 -10.11 25.94
CA ILE A 5 7.84 -10.01 26.91
C ILE A 5 6.80 -11.10 26.63
N GLU A 6 6.50 -11.37 25.36
CA GLU A 6 5.57 -12.42 24.95
C GLU A 6 6.11 -13.81 25.32
N GLU A 7 7.40 -14.08 25.13
CA GLU A 7 8.04 -15.33 25.55
C GLU A 7 7.99 -15.50 27.09
N TYR A 8 8.31 -14.44 27.84
CA TYR A 8 8.17 -14.45 29.30
C TYR A 8 6.73 -14.68 29.72
N LEU A 9 5.76 -14.01 29.07
CA LEU A 9 4.34 -14.28 29.27
C LEU A 9 4.00 -15.74 28.95
N ARG A 10 4.38 -16.28 27.79
CA ARG A 10 4.12 -17.68 27.41
C ARG A 10 4.68 -18.67 28.44
N SER A 11 5.86 -18.38 29.00
CA SER A 11 6.44 -19.18 30.08
C SER A 11 5.66 -19.07 31.38
N ALA A 12 5.11 -17.90 31.70
CA ALA A 12 4.33 -17.63 32.89
C ALA A 12 2.88 -18.17 32.79
N ILE A 13 2.31 -18.23 31.59
CA ILE A 13 0.91 -18.57 31.31
C ILE A 13 0.77 -19.54 30.13
N SER A 14 1.17 -20.80 30.35
CA SER A 14 1.14 -21.86 29.34
C SER A 14 -0.25 -22.25 28.83
N ASP A 15 -1.32 -21.88 29.54
CA ASP A 15 -2.72 -22.12 29.18
C ASP A 15 -3.31 -21.03 28.26
N ALA A 16 -2.57 -19.94 28.01
CA ALA A 16 -3.01 -18.88 27.12
C ALA A 16 -2.74 -19.22 25.65
N GLN A 17 -3.80 -19.39 24.87
CA GLN A 17 -3.67 -19.58 23.41
C GLN A 17 -3.28 -18.29 22.68
N ILE A 18 -3.81 -17.14 23.14
CA ILE A 18 -3.56 -15.83 22.54
C ILE A 18 -3.08 -14.88 23.62
N ILE A 19 -1.89 -14.33 23.43
CA ILE A 19 -1.30 -13.29 24.25
C ILE A 19 -1.24 -12.03 23.39
N GLU A 20 -1.82 -10.96 23.90
CA GLU A 20 -1.80 -9.66 23.24
C GLU A 20 -1.12 -8.67 24.15
N ILE A 21 -0.10 -8.01 23.62
CA ILE A 21 0.64 -6.97 24.30
C ILE A 21 0.43 -5.70 23.48
N THR A 22 -0.13 -4.69 24.11
CA THR A 22 -0.39 -3.40 23.49
C THR A 22 0.48 -2.33 24.15
N ILE A 23 0.62 -1.20 23.46
CA ILE A 23 1.15 0.02 24.07
C ILE A 23 -0.06 0.80 24.56
N PRO A 24 -0.12 1.17 25.84
CA PRO A 24 -1.26 1.92 26.37
C PRO A 24 -1.30 3.34 25.78
N GLU A 25 -2.50 3.89 25.63
CA GLU A 25 -2.70 5.26 25.12
C GLU A 25 -2.12 6.34 26.06
N HIS A 26 -2.02 6.04 27.35
CA HIS A 26 -1.48 6.93 28.36
C HIS A 26 -0.21 6.33 28.98
N ALA A 27 0.89 7.08 28.93
CA ALA A 27 2.21 6.67 29.45
C ALA A 27 2.19 6.28 30.94
N GLN A 28 1.25 6.82 31.72
CA GLN A 28 1.04 6.46 33.13
C GLN A 28 0.64 4.98 33.34
N PHE A 29 0.28 4.26 32.28
CA PHE A 29 -0.04 2.83 32.32
C PHE A 29 1.12 1.94 31.83
N GLY A 30 2.32 2.51 31.70
CA GLY A 30 3.54 1.78 31.39
C GLY A 30 3.92 1.77 29.91
N HIS A 31 5.02 1.08 29.64
CA HIS A 31 5.55 0.90 28.28
C HIS A 31 4.72 -0.14 27.51
N PHE A 32 4.22 -1.15 28.20
CA PHE A 32 3.35 -2.19 27.63
C PHE A 32 2.20 -2.54 28.58
N SER A 33 1.10 -3.03 28.02
CA SER A 33 -0.02 -3.56 28.79
C SER A 33 -0.55 -4.83 28.13
N THR A 34 -1.13 -5.72 28.93
CA THR A 34 -1.83 -6.90 28.43
C THR A 34 -3.16 -7.11 29.15
N ASN A 35 -4.16 -7.55 28.39
CA ASN A 35 -5.51 -7.85 28.86
C ASN A 35 -5.75 -9.37 29.04
N VAL A 36 -4.69 -10.19 28.99
CA VAL A 36 -4.81 -11.66 28.96
C VAL A 36 -5.50 -12.21 30.21
N ALA A 37 -5.36 -11.55 31.36
CA ALA A 37 -6.05 -11.96 32.58
C ALA A 37 -7.59 -11.97 32.44
N LEU A 38 -8.16 -10.98 31.74
CA LEU A 38 -9.60 -10.91 31.45
C LEU A 38 -10.08 -12.12 30.64
N ARG A 39 -9.24 -12.63 29.74
CA ARG A 39 -9.55 -13.80 28.91
C ARG A 39 -9.43 -15.12 29.67
N LEU A 40 -8.45 -15.21 30.57
CA LEU A 40 -8.17 -16.43 31.35
C LEU A 40 -9.05 -16.57 32.60
N ALA A 41 -9.60 -15.47 33.13
CA ALA A 41 -10.39 -15.45 34.37
C ALA A 41 -11.46 -16.55 34.42
N LYS A 42 -12.29 -16.64 33.37
CA LYS A 42 -13.38 -17.63 33.28
C LYS A 42 -12.85 -19.07 33.26
N ALA A 43 -11.78 -19.34 32.50
CA ALA A 43 -11.19 -20.67 32.38
C ALA A 43 -10.52 -21.12 33.69
N ARG A 44 -9.94 -20.17 34.43
CA ARG A 44 -9.25 -20.41 35.71
C ARG A 44 -10.18 -20.36 36.93
N GLY A 45 -11.46 -20.01 36.75
CA GLY A 45 -12.43 -19.89 37.84
C GLY A 45 -12.07 -18.83 38.89
N LYS A 46 -11.31 -17.80 38.50
CA LYS A 46 -10.85 -16.70 39.37
C LYS A 46 -11.36 -15.36 38.84
N SER A 47 -11.36 -14.32 39.67
CA SER A 47 -11.61 -12.97 39.17
C SER A 47 -10.49 -12.51 38.24
N PRO A 48 -10.75 -11.65 37.25
CA PRO A 48 -9.70 -11.14 36.37
C PRO A 48 -8.56 -10.44 37.11
N MET A 49 -8.84 -9.78 38.24
CA MET A 49 -7.82 -9.14 39.05
C MET A 49 -6.89 -10.16 39.69
N GLU A 50 -7.42 -11.22 40.29
CA GLU A 50 -6.59 -12.31 40.86
C GLU A 50 -5.74 -12.99 39.78
N VAL A 51 -6.25 -13.12 38.56
CA VAL A 51 -5.47 -13.64 37.44
C VAL A 51 -4.39 -12.65 37.01
N ALA A 52 -4.68 -11.35 36.98
CA ALA A 52 -3.70 -10.33 36.64
C ALA A 52 -2.56 -10.26 37.67
N GLU A 53 -2.87 -10.40 38.95
CA GLU A 53 -1.89 -10.47 40.05
C GLU A 53 -0.99 -11.71 39.91
N ASP A 54 -1.57 -12.89 39.66
CA ASP A 54 -0.83 -14.13 39.39
C ASP A 54 0.11 -13.99 38.19
N ILE A 55 -0.38 -13.36 37.10
CA ILE A 55 0.44 -13.08 35.91
C ILE A 55 1.58 -12.12 36.23
N ALA A 56 1.31 -11.03 36.95
CA ALA A 56 2.33 -10.05 37.32
C ALA A 56 3.43 -10.66 38.21
N GLU A 57 3.06 -11.52 39.16
CA GLU A 57 4.00 -12.23 40.03
C GLU A 57 4.87 -13.23 39.25
N LYS A 58 4.26 -14.01 38.36
CA LYS A 58 5.00 -14.96 37.52
C LYS A 58 5.93 -14.26 36.55
N LEU A 59 5.49 -13.15 35.95
CA LEU A 59 6.34 -12.34 35.07
C LEU A 59 7.59 -11.86 35.81
N ARG A 60 7.42 -11.27 37.00
CA ARG A 60 8.55 -10.85 37.85
C ARG A 60 9.51 -12.00 38.16
N SER A 61 8.99 -13.21 38.34
CA SER A 61 9.79 -14.40 38.68
C SER A 61 10.49 -15.03 37.47
N ALA A 62 9.92 -14.89 36.28
CA ALA A 62 10.39 -15.54 35.05
C ALA A 62 11.44 -14.70 34.28
N THR A 63 11.73 -13.47 34.70
CA THR A 63 12.63 -12.56 33.98
C THR A 63 13.99 -12.39 34.66
N PRO A 64 15.06 -12.08 33.88
CA PRO A 64 16.33 -11.64 34.45
C PRO A 64 16.16 -10.38 35.31
N GLU A 65 16.92 -10.31 36.41
CA GLU A 65 16.97 -9.13 37.28
C GLU A 65 17.37 -7.89 36.46
N GLY A 66 16.64 -6.78 36.64
CA GLY A 66 16.89 -5.52 35.95
C GLY A 66 16.22 -5.33 34.59
N PHE A 67 15.34 -6.23 34.15
CA PHE A 67 14.56 -6.04 32.90
C PHE A 67 13.30 -5.18 33.09
N PHE A 68 12.57 -5.40 34.18
CA PHE A 68 11.37 -4.64 34.53
C PHE A 68 11.65 -3.68 35.68
N GLU A 69 11.27 -2.42 35.51
CA GLU A 69 11.22 -1.44 36.60
C GLU A 69 10.00 -1.74 37.50
N LYS A 70 8.85 -2.01 36.88
CA LYS A 70 7.59 -2.19 37.58
C LYS A 70 6.63 -3.06 36.76
N ILE A 71 5.84 -3.88 37.45
CA ILE A 71 4.71 -4.61 36.85
C ILE A 71 3.51 -4.45 37.78
N GLU A 72 2.38 -3.98 37.26
CA GLU A 72 1.17 -3.76 38.05
C GLU A 72 -0.04 -4.44 37.44
N ALA A 73 -0.74 -5.21 38.27
CA ALA A 73 -2.10 -5.61 37.98
C ALA A 73 -3.04 -4.43 38.28
N VAL A 74 -3.91 -4.08 37.33
CA VAL A 74 -4.86 -2.98 37.49
C VAL A 74 -6.27 -3.40 37.07
N SER A 75 -7.27 -2.86 37.75
CA SER A 75 -8.69 -3.10 37.42
C SER A 75 -9.01 -2.65 35.98
N PRO A 76 -9.86 -3.39 35.23
CA PRO A 76 -10.59 -4.59 35.61
C PRO A 76 -9.83 -5.91 35.45
N GLY A 77 -8.52 -5.92 35.16
CA GLY A 77 -7.74 -7.13 34.90
C GLY A 77 -6.67 -6.94 33.82
N PHE A 78 -6.03 -5.77 33.79
CA PHE A 78 -4.88 -5.50 32.95
C PHE A 78 -3.59 -5.75 33.74
N VAL A 79 -2.52 -6.06 33.02
CA VAL A 79 -1.16 -6.09 33.57
C VAL A 79 -0.33 -5.06 32.82
N ASN A 80 0.03 -3.98 33.52
CA ASN A 80 0.84 -2.88 33.02
C ASN A 80 2.31 -3.13 33.34
N ILE A 81 3.20 -2.81 32.40
CA ILE A 81 4.59 -3.21 32.40
C ILE A 81 5.48 -1.99 32.11
N TRP A 82 6.42 -1.72 33.00
CA TRP A 82 7.47 -0.73 32.85
C TRP A 82 8.81 -1.45 32.76
N LEU A 83 9.51 -1.24 31.65
CA LEU A 83 10.89 -1.63 31.45
C LEU A 83 11.86 -0.65 32.12
N THR A 84 13.02 -1.16 32.52
CA THR A 84 14.13 -0.32 32.96
C THR A 84 14.75 0.45 31.79
N ALA A 85 15.43 1.56 32.09
CA ALA A 85 16.18 2.31 31.08
C ALA A 85 17.24 1.44 30.40
N GLU A 86 17.93 0.60 31.17
CA GLU A 86 18.97 -0.31 30.69
C GLU A 86 18.41 -1.32 29.68
N ALA A 87 17.23 -1.89 29.95
CA ALA A 87 16.55 -2.78 29.00
C ALA A 87 16.23 -2.04 27.69
N ILE A 88 15.73 -0.80 27.79
CA ILE A 88 15.43 0.06 26.64
C ILE A 88 16.68 0.35 25.82
N GLN A 89 17.72 0.86 26.46
CA GLN A 89 19.01 1.21 25.87
C GLN A 89 19.69 0.01 25.19
N ALA A 90 19.67 -1.17 25.82
CA ALA A 90 20.28 -2.37 25.26
C ALA A 90 19.72 -2.72 23.88
N SER A 91 18.42 -2.48 23.67
CA SER A 91 17.79 -2.74 22.38
C SER A 91 18.16 -1.74 21.29
N PHE A 92 18.54 -0.51 21.66
CA PHE A 92 18.89 0.51 20.69
C PHE A 92 20.14 0.14 19.90
N LYS A 93 21.08 -0.60 20.52
CA LYS A 93 22.30 -1.06 19.86
C LYS A 93 21.99 -1.91 18.63
N GLU A 94 21.06 -2.86 18.76
CA GLU A 94 20.64 -3.73 17.64
C GLU A 94 20.01 -2.90 16.51
N ILE A 95 19.12 -1.96 16.84
CA ILE A 95 18.46 -1.08 15.88
C ILE A 95 19.51 -0.28 15.08
N TYR A 96 20.45 0.32 15.80
CA TYR A 96 21.49 1.15 15.20
C TYR A 96 22.44 0.33 14.30
N GLU A 97 22.90 -0.84 14.77
CA GLU A 97 23.81 -1.71 14.02
C GLU A 97 23.15 -2.33 12.78
N THR A 98 21.84 -2.62 12.85
CA THR A 98 21.09 -3.16 11.71
C THR A 98 20.87 -2.11 10.61
N GLY A 99 20.77 -0.83 10.99
CA GLY A 99 20.70 0.30 10.06
C GLY A 99 19.50 0.22 9.11
N GLU A 100 19.76 0.28 7.80
CA GLU A 100 18.71 0.24 6.77
C GLU A 100 17.94 -1.08 6.67
N ASN A 101 18.48 -2.14 7.29
CA ASN A 101 17.80 -3.43 7.38
C ASN A 101 16.89 -3.55 8.60
N TRP A 102 16.84 -2.54 9.48
CA TRP A 102 15.95 -2.57 10.63
C TRP A 102 14.50 -2.63 10.17
N GLY A 103 13.74 -3.61 10.67
CA GLY A 103 12.39 -3.89 10.21
C GLY A 103 12.28 -5.00 9.15
N ARG A 104 13.39 -5.44 8.56
CA ARG A 104 13.38 -6.63 7.70
C ARG A 104 13.37 -7.90 8.57
N PRO A 105 12.60 -8.93 8.19
CA PRO A 105 12.70 -10.24 8.84
C PRO A 105 14.09 -10.86 8.62
N MET A 106 14.63 -11.48 9.66
CA MET A 106 15.78 -12.38 9.52
C MET A 106 15.26 -13.72 8.97
N HIS A 107 15.59 -14.04 7.72
CA HIS A 107 15.32 -15.35 7.14
C HIS A 107 16.55 -16.24 7.24
N GLU A 108 16.36 -17.52 7.55
CA GLU A 108 17.41 -18.51 7.38
C GLU A 108 17.64 -18.75 5.88
N ALA A 109 18.91 -18.87 5.47
CA ALA A 109 19.30 -18.98 4.06
C ALA A 109 18.71 -20.21 3.31
N ALA A 110 18.12 -21.17 4.04
CA ALA A 110 17.54 -22.39 3.50
C ALA A 110 16.03 -22.30 3.18
N GLU A 111 15.34 -21.24 3.59
CA GLU A 111 13.89 -21.10 3.34
C GLU A 111 13.61 -20.55 1.94
N ARG A 112 12.71 -21.20 1.18
CA ARG A 112 12.20 -20.64 -0.07
C ARG A 112 11.42 -19.37 0.25
N LEU A 113 11.76 -18.27 -0.42
CA LEU A 113 10.96 -17.04 -0.34
C LEU A 113 9.56 -17.31 -0.91
N LYS A 114 8.53 -17.00 -0.11
CA LYS A 114 7.15 -17.02 -0.59
C LYS A 114 6.96 -15.93 -1.64
N THR A 115 6.20 -16.24 -2.68
CA THR A 115 5.92 -15.33 -3.79
C THR A 115 4.57 -14.66 -3.60
N VAL A 116 4.54 -13.35 -3.77
CA VAL A 116 3.30 -12.55 -3.75
C VAL A 116 3.19 -11.75 -5.04
N VAL A 117 2.06 -11.90 -5.73
CA VAL A 117 1.71 -11.07 -6.88
C VAL A 117 0.80 -9.95 -6.40
N VAL A 118 1.17 -8.70 -6.67
CA VAL A 118 0.37 -7.51 -6.37
C VAL A 118 -0.13 -6.92 -7.68
N ASP A 119 -1.43 -6.99 -7.90
CA ASP A 119 -2.14 -6.45 -9.07
C ASP A 119 -2.71 -5.07 -8.72
N TYR A 120 -2.23 -4.05 -9.42
CA TYR A 120 -2.59 -2.66 -9.13
C TYR A 120 -2.43 -1.72 -10.33
N SER A 121 -3.00 -0.52 -10.18
CA SER A 121 -3.20 0.49 -11.22
C SER A 121 -4.20 0.07 -12.29
N ALA A 122 -3.89 -0.96 -13.08
CA ALA A 122 -4.75 -1.60 -14.06
C ALA A 122 -5.63 -0.62 -14.90
N PRO A 123 -5.08 0.45 -15.49
CA PRO A 123 -5.88 1.37 -16.29
C PRO A 123 -6.35 0.70 -17.59
N ASN A 124 -7.46 1.22 -18.13
CA ASN A 124 -7.87 0.89 -19.48
C ASN A 124 -7.05 1.73 -20.46
N ILE A 125 -6.43 1.10 -21.46
CA ILE A 125 -5.72 1.84 -22.52
C ILE A 125 -6.73 2.65 -23.35
N ALA A 126 -6.20 3.58 -24.15
CA ALA A 126 -6.93 4.54 -24.98
C ALA A 126 -7.83 5.50 -24.18
N LYS A 127 -7.63 5.60 -22.87
CA LYS A 127 -8.26 6.57 -21.97
C LYS A 127 -7.22 7.14 -21.01
N PRO A 128 -7.22 8.46 -20.75
CA PRO A 128 -6.34 9.05 -19.76
C PRO A 128 -6.63 8.49 -18.36
N MET A 129 -5.59 8.37 -17.54
CA MET A 129 -5.75 7.97 -16.14
C MET A 129 -6.56 9.02 -15.39
N GLY A 130 -7.74 8.64 -14.94
CA GLY A 130 -8.52 9.42 -13.97
C GLY A 130 -7.99 9.27 -12.54
N VAL A 131 -8.45 10.15 -11.66
CA VAL A 131 -8.11 10.20 -10.23
C VAL A 131 -8.39 8.88 -9.48
N GLY A 132 -9.39 8.09 -9.91
CA GLY A 132 -9.65 6.77 -9.31
C GLY A 132 -8.47 5.79 -9.43
N HIS A 133 -7.68 5.88 -10.50
CA HIS A 133 -6.51 5.02 -10.68
C HIS A 133 -5.38 5.36 -9.72
N LEU A 134 -5.33 6.60 -9.20
CA LEU A 134 -4.31 7.03 -8.22
C LEU A 134 -4.36 6.12 -6.99
N ARG A 135 -5.57 5.84 -6.46
CA ARG A 135 -5.74 5.04 -5.24
C ARG A 135 -5.13 3.64 -5.41
N SER A 136 -5.56 2.92 -6.44
CA SER A 136 -5.01 1.59 -6.74
C SER A 136 -3.49 1.66 -6.92
N THR A 137 -3.01 2.65 -7.68
CA THR A 137 -1.59 2.83 -7.98
C THR A 137 -0.74 3.03 -6.71
N VAL A 138 -1.13 3.95 -5.82
CA VAL A 138 -0.31 4.28 -4.63
C VAL A 138 -0.43 3.23 -3.54
N ILE A 139 -1.63 2.68 -3.31
CA ILE A 139 -1.85 1.60 -2.34
C ILE A 139 -1.08 0.35 -2.78
N GLY A 140 -1.19 -0.02 -4.05
CA GLY A 140 -0.51 -1.18 -4.61
C GLY A 140 1.00 -1.04 -4.58
N GLN A 141 1.56 0.10 -4.98
CA GLN A 141 2.99 0.34 -4.90
C GLN A 141 3.50 0.26 -3.45
N ALA A 142 2.76 0.82 -2.48
CA ALA A 142 3.15 0.75 -1.08
C ALA A 142 3.15 -0.70 -0.57
N LEU A 143 2.12 -1.49 -0.90
CA LEU A 143 2.07 -2.90 -0.54
C LEU A 143 3.18 -3.71 -1.20
N TYR A 144 3.45 -3.48 -2.49
CA TYR A 144 4.56 -4.10 -3.21
C TYR A 144 5.90 -3.83 -2.51
N ASN A 145 6.19 -2.57 -2.19
CA ASN A 145 7.42 -2.17 -1.50
C ASN A 145 7.53 -2.84 -0.12
N ILE A 146 6.43 -2.86 0.64
CA ILE A 146 6.37 -3.46 1.99
C ILE A 146 6.56 -4.97 1.94
N PHE A 147 5.92 -5.66 0.99
CA PHE A 147 6.14 -7.11 0.79
C PHE A 147 7.59 -7.42 0.46
N LYS A 148 8.18 -6.67 -0.49
CA LYS A 148 9.58 -6.82 -0.90
C LYS A 148 10.55 -6.55 0.25
N PHE A 149 10.29 -5.53 1.06
CA PHE A 149 11.08 -5.21 2.24
C PHE A 149 10.94 -6.29 3.32
N ASN A 150 9.75 -6.85 3.49
CA ASN A 150 9.45 -7.94 4.41
C ASN A 150 9.82 -9.33 3.85
N GLY A 151 10.79 -9.41 2.94
CA GLY A 151 11.40 -10.67 2.49
C GLY A 151 10.57 -11.51 1.50
N TRP A 152 9.45 -11.02 0.98
CA TRP A 152 8.71 -11.75 -0.05
C TRP A 152 9.39 -11.60 -1.42
N ASN A 153 9.27 -12.62 -2.26
CA ASN A 153 9.42 -12.46 -3.70
C ASN A 153 8.17 -11.73 -4.23
N ALA A 154 8.18 -10.40 -4.15
CA ALA A 154 7.08 -9.55 -4.58
C ALA A 154 7.16 -9.27 -6.08
N ILE A 155 6.07 -9.53 -6.80
CA ILE A 155 5.92 -9.28 -8.23
C ILE A 155 4.79 -8.25 -8.40
N GLY A 156 5.11 -7.07 -8.91
CA GLY A 156 4.14 -6.05 -9.28
C GLY A 156 3.61 -6.29 -10.69
N ASP A 157 2.31 -6.42 -10.84
CA ASP A 157 1.63 -6.66 -12.13
C ASP A 157 0.65 -5.52 -12.44
N ASN A 158 0.80 -4.93 -13.63
CA ASN A 158 -0.14 -3.94 -14.16
C ASN A 158 -1.08 -4.60 -15.16
N HIS A 159 -2.23 -5.07 -14.67
CA HIS A 159 -3.22 -5.78 -15.48
C HIS A 159 -4.05 -4.82 -16.35
N LEU A 160 -3.49 -4.41 -17.49
CA LEU A 160 -4.11 -3.42 -18.38
C LEU A 160 -5.45 -3.89 -18.96
N GLY A 161 -6.44 -3.00 -18.96
CA GLY A 161 -7.67 -3.15 -19.73
C GLY A 161 -7.44 -2.87 -21.20
N ASP A 162 -6.78 -3.80 -21.90
CA ASP A 162 -6.31 -3.66 -23.27
C ASP A 162 -7.08 -4.49 -24.30
N TRP A 163 -8.13 -5.19 -23.88
CA TRP A 163 -9.01 -5.95 -24.75
C TRP A 163 -10.48 -5.64 -24.51
N GLY A 164 -11.34 -5.84 -25.53
CA GLY A 164 -12.79 -5.68 -25.39
C GLY A 164 -13.48 -4.78 -26.42
N LYS A 165 -14.78 -4.54 -26.21
CA LYS A 165 -15.68 -3.91 -27.19
C LYS A 165 -15.34 -2.46 -27.50
N GLN A 166 -14.74 -1.75 -26.55
CA GLN A 166 -14.30 -0.37 -26.69
C GLN A 166 -13.31 -0.17 -27.84
N PHE A 167 -12.51 -1.19 -28.17
CA PHE A 167 -11.54 -1.10 -29.26
C PHE A 167 -12.20 -1.14 -30.64
N GLY A 168 -13.31 -1.87 -30.81
CA GLY A 168 -14.03 -1.81 -32.08
C GLY A 168 -14.66 -0.44 -32.34
N VAL A 169 -15.09 0.27 -31.29
CA VAL A 169 -15.55 1.66 -31.39
C VAL A 169 -14.41 2.57 -31.81
N LEU A 170 -13.25 2.45 -31.16
CA LEU A 170 -12.06 3.25 -31.49
C LEU A 170 -11.53 2.97 -32.89
N ILE A 171 -11.44 1.70 -33.30
CA ILE A 171 -10.99 1.29 -34.62
C ILE A 171 -11.95 1.81 -35.69
N ALA A 172 -13.27 1.67 -35.49
CA ALA A 172 -14.27 2.20 -36.41
C ALA A 172 -14.13 3.73 -36.57
N ALA A 173 -14.01 4.45 -35.45
CA ALA A 173 -13.82 5.90 -35.44
C ALA A 173 -12.53 6.31 -36.16
N TYR A 174 -11.43 5.60 -35.88
CA TYR A 174 -10.13 5.87 -36.47
C TYR A 174 -10.08 5.62 -37.98
N LYS A 175 -10.73 4.56 -38.46
CA LYS A 175 -10.84 4.26 -39.89
C LYS A 175 -11.71 5.28 -40.65
N GLU A 176 -12.72 5.86 -39.98
CA GLU A 176 -13.60 6.87 -40.57
C GLU A 176 -12.94 8.26 -40.60
N ASP A 177 -12.37 8.70 -39.48
CA ASP A 177 -11.88 10.08 -39.30
C ASP A 177 -10.45 10.27 -39.85
N GLY A 178 -9.72 9.18 -40.10
CA GLY A 178 -8.37 9.19 -40.67
C GLY A 178 -7.24 9.39 -39.64
N MET A 179 -6.00 9.31 -40.12
CA MET A 179 -4.79 9.32 -39.27
C MET A 179 -4.22 10.74 -39.13
N PRO A 180 -4.30 11.38 -37.95
CA PRO A 180 -3.55 12.62 -37.71
C PRO A 180 -2.05 12.34 -37.68
N GLU A 181 -1.23 13.39 -37.86
CA GLU A 181 0.24 13.31 -37.75
C GLU A 181 0.68 12.78 -36.38
N GLU A 182 -0.02 13.17 -35.31
CA GLU A 182 0.24 12.71 -33.95
C GLU A 182 -1.03 12.15 -33.30
N VAL A 183 -0.95 10.90 -32.83
CA VAL A 183 -2.03 10.26 -32.07
C VAL A 183 -1.70 10.33 -30.59
N THR A 184 -2.52 11.06 -29.84
CA THR A 184 -2.39 11.20 -28.38
C THR A 184 -3.53 10.48 -27.66
N ILE A 185 -3.36 10.20 -26.36
CA ILE A 185 -4.42 9.56 -25.57
C ILE A 185 -5.69 10.42 -25.50
N ASP A 186 -5.54 11.75 -25.49
CA ASP A 186 -6.65 12.69 -25.55
C ASP A 186 -7.38 12.64 -26.88
N TYR A 187 -6.64 12.45 -27.98
CA TYR A 187 -7.24 12.23 -29.29
C TYR A 187 -8.03 10.91 -29.33
N LEU A 188 -7.48 9.82 -28.79
CA LEU A 188 -8.20 8.54 -28.68
C LEU A 188 -9.49 8.68 -27.85
N MET A 189 -9.42 9.40 -26.72
CA MET A 189 -10.60 9.69 -25.90
C MET A 189 -11.63 10.53 -26.67
N LYS A 190 -11.20 11.52 -27.46
CA LYS A 190 -12.10 12.31 -28.33
C LYS A 190 -12.78 11.45 -29.38
N LEU A 191 -12.03 10.57 -30.06
CA LEU A 191 -12.59 9.62 -31.03
C LEU A 191 -13.66 8.72 -30.39
N TYR A 192 -13.33 8.13 -29.23
CA TYR A 192 -14.26 7.26 -28.52
C TYR A 192 -15.55 7.99 -28.13
N VAL A 193 -15.45 9.18 -27.53
CA VAL A 193 -16.61 9.97 -27.12
C VAL A 193 -17.44 10.42 -28.33
N GLY A 194 -16.79 10.89 -29.39
CA GLY A 194 -17.45 11.34 -30.63
C GLY A 194 -18.23 10.20 -31.28
N PHE A 195 -17.57 9.07 -31.55
CA PHE A 195 -18.20 7.91 -32.19
C PHE A 195 -19.31 7.31 -31.31
N SER A 196 -19.08 7.20 -30.00
CA SER A 196 -20.11 6.75 -29.05
C SER A 196 -21.32 7.69 -29.00
N GLY A 197 -21.12 8.99 -29.21
CA GLY A 197 -22.20 9.97 -29.38
C GLY A 197 -23.01 9.68 -30.63
N ARG A 198 -22.35 9.57 -31.79
CA ARG A 198 -22.99 9.25 -33.08
C ARG A 198 -23.74 7.91 -33.04
N MET A 199 -23.20 6.89 -32.37
CA MET A 199 -23.88 5.60 -32.19
C MET A 199 -25.22 5.67 -31.47
N LYS A 200 -25.45 6.69 -30.63
CA LYS A 200 -26.75 6.91 -29.98
C LYS A 200 -27.79 7.48 -30.94
N GLU A 201 -27.34 8.21 -31.95
CA GLU A 201 -28.17 8.85 -32.97
C GLU A 201 -28.42 7.90 -34.15
N ASP A 202 -27.40 7.11 -34.52
CA ASP A 202 -27.45 6.11 -35.58
C ASP A 202 -27.04 4.72 -35.06
N PRO A 203 -28.02 3.84 -34.78
CA PRO A 203 -27.77 2.48 -34.31
C PRO A 203 -26.94 1.61 -35.29
N THR A 204 -26.91 1.93 -36.58
CA THR A 204 -26.16 1.14 -37.58
C THR A 204 -24.64 1.21 -37.34
N LEU A 205 -24.15 2.32 -36.78
CA LEU A 205 -22.75 2.47 -36.36
C LEU A 205 -22.36 1.47 -35.25
N GLY A 206 -23.33 1.02 -34.45
CA GLY A 206 -23.10 -0.04 -33.47
C GLY A 206 -22.78 -1.39 -34.12
N GLU A 207 -23.34 -1.67 -35.30
CA GLU A 207 -22.97 -2.87 -36.06
C GLU A 207 -21.58 -2.76 -36.67
N VAL A 208 -21.19 -1.56 -37.12
CA VAL A 208 -19.84 -1.27 -37.61
C VAL A 208 -18.81 -1.54 -36.52
N ALA A 209 -19.00 -0.97 -35.32
CA ALA A 209 -18.12 -1.21 -34.18
C ALA A 209 -18.01 -2.71 -33.84
N ARG A 210 -19.14 -3.44 -33.82
CA ARG A 210 -19.13 -4.90 -33.56
C ARG A 210 -18.36 -5.69 -34.61
N LYS A 211 -18.46 -5.32 -35.90
CA LYS A 211 -17.68 -5.94 -36.98
C LYS A 211 -16.18 -5.72 -36.77
N GLU A 212 -15.77 -4.53 -36.35
CA GLU A 212 -14.35 -4.24 -36.07
C GLU A 212 -13.84 -4.98 -34.82
N VAL A 213 -14.66 -5.14 -33.77
CA VAL A 213 -14.31 -6.03 -32.63
C VAL A 213 -14.06 -7.45 -33.11
N LYS A 214 -14.98 -8.00 -33.93
CA LYS A 214 -14.85 -9.37 -34.42
C LYS A 214 -13.58 -9.56 -35.25
N LYS A 215 -13.31 -8.66 -36.20
CA LYS A 215 -12.06 -8.68 -36.98
C LYS A 215 -10.82 -8.65 -36.09
N LEU A 216 -10.80 -7.80 -35.06
CA LEU A 216 -9.70 -7.73 -34.10
C LEU A 216 -9.50 -9.07 -33.37
N GLN A 217 -10.60 -9.70 -32.95
CA GLN A 217 -10.58 -11.02 -32.29
C GLN A 217 -10.18 -12.17 -33.23
N ASP A 218 -10.54 -12.07 -34.51
CA ASP A 218 -10.19 -13.03 -35.56
C ASP A 218 -8.73 -12.85 -36.05
N GLY A 219 -7.99 -11.88 -35.51
CA GLY A 219 -6.58 -11.64 -35.82
C GLY A 219 -6.34 -10.88 -37.13
N ASP A 220 -7.29 -10.06 -37.57
CA ASP A 220 -7.14 -9.19 -38.75
C ASP A 220 -5.93 -8.25 -38.61
N GLU A 221 -5.02 -8.30 -39.58
CA GLU A 221 -3.74 -7.59 -39.53
C GLU A 221 -3.90 -6.06 -39.42
N GLU A 222 -4.88 -5.49 -40.14
CA GLU A 222 -5.16 -4.05 -40.10
C GLU A 222 -5.63 -3.63 -38.70
N ASN A 223 -6.57 -4.39 -38.12
CA ASN A 223 -7.11 -4.09 -36.80
C ASN A 223 -6.09 -4.29 -35.68
N LEU A 224 -5.26 -5.33 -35.77
CA LEU A 224 -4.16 -5.54 -34.83
C LEU A 224 -3.13 -4.41 -34.92
N ALA A 225 -2.81 -3.92 -36.12
CA ALA A 225 -1.89 -2.79 -36.29
C ALA A 225 -2.45 -1.50 -35.68
N ILE A 226 -3.74 -1.21 -35.89
CA ILE A 226 -4.40 -0.04 -35.29
C ILE A 226 -4.47 -0.17 -33.77
N TRP A 227 -4.87 -1.35 -33.25
CA TRP A 227 -4.90 -1.61 -31.81
C TRP A 227 -3.52 -1.46 -31.18
N ARG A 228 -2.47 -1.97 -31.83
CA ARG A 228 -1.09 -1.83 -31.33
C ARG A 228 -0.65 -0.38 -31.22
N LYS A 229 -1.05 0.47 -32.18
CA LYS A 229 -0.82 1.91 -32.09
C LYS A 229 -1.51 2.53 -30.88
N PHE A 230 -2.74 2.14 -30.57
CA PHE A 230 -3.45 2.62 -29.38
C PHE A 230 -2.80 2.15 -28.09
N TYR A 231 -2.34 0.90 -28.07
CA TYR A 231 -1.57 0.31 -26.98
C TYR A 231 -0.30 1.13 -26.73
N ASP A 232 0.56 1.30 -27.74
CA ASP A 232 1.85 1.99 -27.61
C ASP A 232 1.68 3.45 -27.16
N VAL A 233 0.70 4.18 -27.70
CA VAL A 233 0.38 5.56 -27.27
C VAL A 233 -0.05 5.63 -25.82
N SER A 234 -0.83 4.64 -25.36
CA SER A 234 -1.33 4.62 -23.99
C SER A 234 -0.23 4.28 -23.00
N LEU A 235 0.60 3.27 -23.32
CA LEU A 235 1.74 2.90 -22.48
C LEU A 235 2.72 4.05 -22.32
N ALA A 236 3.05 4.77 -23.41
CA ALA A 236 3.95 5.92 -23.34
C ALA A 236 3.43 7.06 -22.45
N GLU A 237 2.11 7.21 -22.32
CA GLU A 237 1.51 8.16 -21.37
C GLU A 237 1.53 7.61 -19.94
N PHE A 238 1.19 6.34 -19.76
CA PHE A 238 1.20 5.69 -18.45
C PHE A 238 2.60 5.63 -17.85
N ASP A 239 3.63 5.32 -18.63
CA ASP A 239 5.03 5.31 -18.19
C ASP A 239 5.48 6.68 -17.69
N ARG A 240 5.07 7.77 -18.36
CA ARG A 240 5.32 9.14 -17.90
C ARG A 240 4.65 9.40 -16.55
N MET A 241 3.41 8.95 -16.37
CA MET A 241 2.68 9.06 -15.11
C MET A 241 3.31 8.24 -13.98
N TYR A 242 3.72 6.99 -14.27
CA TYR A 242 4.34 6.11 -13.29
C TYR A 242 5.73 6.59 -12.88
N ALA A 243 6.53 7.09 -13.82
CA ALA A 243 7.80 7.73 -13.52
C ALA A 243 7.61 8.93 -12.58
N LEU A 244 6.63 9.79 -12.85
CA LEU A 244 6.31 10.92 -11.97
C LEU A 244 5.89 10.46 -10.57
N LEU A 245 5.07 9.41 -10.48
CA LEU A 245 4.62 8.85 -9.19
C LEU A 245 5.68 7.97 -8.48
N ASN A 246 6.84 7.75 -9.10
CA ASN A 246 7.84 6.77 -8.66
C ASN A 246 7.23 5.38 -8.41
N VAL A 247 6.59 4.86 -9.45
CA VAL A 247 5.89 3.56 -9.50
C VAL A 247 6.55 2.70 -10.57
N SER A 248 6.69 1.41 -10.29
CA SER A 248 7.33 0.45 -11.18
C SER A 248 6.64 -0.89 -11.12
N PHE A 249 6.58 -1.61 -12.23
CA PHE A 249 5.98 -2.95 -12.32
C PHE A 249 7.01 -3.94 -12.84
N ASP A 250 6.91 -5.19 -12.38
CA ASP A 250 7.71 -6.31 -12.89
C ASP A 250 7.07 -6.89 -14.17
N HIS A 251 5.73 -6.84 -14.24
CA HIS A 251 4.93 -7.28 -15.38
C HIS A 251 3.89 -6.23 -15.79
N VAL A 252 3.65 -6.14 -17.10
CA VAL A 252 2.58 -5.35 -17.69
C VAL A 252 1.80 -6.28 -18.63
N GLN A 253 1.00 -7.17 -18.02
CA GLN A 253 0.24 -8.18 -18.75
C GLN A 253 -1.25 -7.82 -18.74
N GLY A 254 -1.71 -7.23 -19.83
CA GLY A 254 -3.12 -6.91 -20.03
C GLY A 254 -4.00 -8.13 -20.29
N GLU A 255 -5.31 -7.90 -20.35
CA GLU A 255 -6.31 -8.91 -20.69
C GLU A 255 -6.00 -9.67 -21.99
N SER A 256 -5.43 -8.96 -22.98
CA SER A 256 -5.10 -9.52 -24.29
C SER A 256 -4.10 -10.67 -24.24
N PHE A 257 -3.21 -10.69 -23.23
CA PHE A 257 -2.21 -11.75 -23.03
C PHE A 257 -2.84 -13.13 -22.79
N TYR A 258 -4.06 -13.16 -22.23
CA TYR A 258 -4.72 -14.39 -21.80
C TYR A 258 -5.69 -14.96 -22.83
N ASN A 259 -5.86 -14.31 -23.99
CA ASN A 259 -6.88 -14.64 -25.00
C ASN A 259 -6.84 -16.11 -25.47
N GLU A 260 -5.65 -16.65 -25.70
CA GLU A 260 -5.48 -18.04 -26.16
C GLU A 260 -5.87 -19.07 -25.08
N GLN A 261 -5.89 -18.68 -23.81
CA GLN A 261 -6.18 -19.56 -22.69
C GLN A 261 -7.68 -19.64 -22.36
N LEU A 262 -8.47 -18.65 -22.81
CA LEU A 262 -9.90 -18.52 -22.46
C LEU A 262 -10.75 -19.73 -22.91
N PRO A 263 -10.58 -20.29 -24.12
CA PRO A 263 -11.32 -21.49 -24.52
C PRO A 263 -11.09 -22.67 -23.57
N GLY A 264 -9.83 -22.92 -23.20
CA GLY A 264 -9.45 -24.02 -22.31
C GLY A 264 -10.07 -23.91 -20.92
N ILE A 265 -10.17 -22.68 -20.37
CA ILE A 265 -10.86 -22.43 -19.09
C ILE A 265 -12.34 -22.88 -19.17
N VAL A 266 -13.04 -22.49 -20.22
CA VAL A 266 -14.47 -22.79 -20.37
C VAL A 266 -14.71 -24.28 -20.62
N GLU A 267 -13.89 -24.90 -21.47
CA GLU A 267 -13.98 -26.33 -21.77
C GLU A 267 -13.71 -27.20 -20.56
N GLU A 268 -12.70 -26.85 -19.76
CA GLU A 268 -12.40 -27.54 -18.51
C GLU A 268 -13.56 -27.41 -17.52
N ALA A 269 -14.10 -26.20 -17.34
CA ALA A 269 -15.22 -25.95 -16.44
C ALA A 269 -16.47 -26.77 -16.81
N LEU A 270 -16.76 -26.91 -18.11
CA LEU A 270 -17.85 -27.75 -18.62
C LEU A 270 -17.55 -29.24 -18.39
N THR A 271 -16.34 -29.68 -18.68
CA THR A 271 -15.93 -31.09 -18.57
C THR A 271 -15.97 -31.58 -17.12
N LYS A 272 -15.54 -30.73 -16.17
CA LYS A 272 -15.63 -31.01 -14.72
C LYS A 272 -17.06 -30.91 -14.17
N GLY A 273 -18.05 -30.52 -14.98
CA GLY A 273 -19.44 -30.31 -14.55
C GLY A 273 -19.63 -29.11 -13.61
N ILE A 274 -18.65 -28.20 -13.55
CA ILE A 274 -18.66 -27.00 -12.71
C ILE A 274 -19.44 -25.87 -13.38
N ALA A 275 -19.27 -25.74 -14.70
CA ALA A 275 -20.07 -24.84 -15.53
C ALA A 275 -21.22 -25.58 -16.20
N LYS A 276 -22.28 -24.85 -16.53
CA LYS A 276 -23.42 -25.35 -17.30
C LYS A 276 -23.93 -24.30 -18.28
N GLU A 277 -24.64 -24.77 -19.29
CA GLU A 277 -25.39 -23.87 -20.17
C GLU A 277 -26.65 -23.33 -19.46
N SER A 278 -26.92 -22.04 -19.64
CA SER A 278 -28.09 -21.33 -19.12
C SER A 278 -28.46 -20.23 -20.10
N GLU A 279 -29.63 -20.32 -20.74
CA GLU A 279 -30.11 -19.34 -21.73
C GLU A 279 -29.11 -19.08 -22.87
N GLY A 280 -28.41 -20.12 -23.32
CA GLY A 280 -27.37 -20.06 -24.36
C GLY A 280 -26.00 -19.55 -23.87
N ALA A 281 -25.91 -19.00 -22.66
CA ALA A 281 -24.64 -18.62 -22.04
C ALA A 281 -24.04 -19.79 -21.25
N ILE A 282 -22.73 -19.77 -21.03
CA ILE A 282 -22.04 -20.70 -20.13
C ILE A 282 -21.77 -20.00 -18.80
N VAL A 283 -22.21 -20.61 -17.71
CA VAL A 283 -22.19 -20.02 -16.37
C VAL A 283 -21.67 -20.98 -15.31
N ILE A 284 -20.99 -20.45 -14.30
CA ILE A 284 -20.57 -21.18 -13.08
C ILE A 284 -21.52 -20.80 -11.94
N PRO A 285 -22.30 -21.74 -11.39
CA PRO A 285 -23.09 -21.50 -10.18
C PRO A 285 -22.16 -21.29 -8.97
N ILE A 286 -22.31 -20.16 -8.29
CA ILE A 286 -21.49 -19.83 -7.10
C ILE A 286 -22.35 -19.99 -5.85
N GLU A 287 -21.86 -20.78 -4.90
CA GLU A 287 -22.58 -21.01 -3.65
C GLU A 287 -22.68 -19.71 -2.82
N GLY A 288 -23.88 -19.43 -2.34
CA GLY A 288 -24.20 -18.20 -1.59
C GLY A 288 -24.61 -17.01 -2.47
N TYR A 289 -24.71 -17.17 -3.80
CA TYR A 289 -25.22 -16.13 -4.69
C TYR A 289 -26.32 -16.68 -5.59
N GLU A 290 -27.39 -15.91 -5.78
CA GLU A 290 -28.47 -16.26 -6.70
C GLU A 290 -28.02 -16.15 -8.16
N ALA A 291 -27.27 -15.10 -8.49
CA ALA A 291 -26.75 -14.87 -9.83
C ALA A 291 -25.48 -15.72 -10.08
N PRO A 292 -25.45 -16.54 -11.14
CA PRO A 292 -24.26 -17.30 -11.50
C PRO A 292 -23.21 -16.39 -12.17
N MET A 293 -21.95 -16.83 -12.15
CA MET A 293 -20.86 -16.12 -12.83
C MET A 293 -20.84 -16.52 -14.31
N ILE A 294 -21.08 -15.58 -15.22
CA ILE A 294 -21.10 -15.85 -16.67
C ILE A 294 -19.67 -15.84 -17.21
N ILE A 295 -19.23 -16.97 -17.79
CA ILE A 295 -17.89 -17.14 -18.37
C ILE A 295 -17.90 -17.13 -19.91
N ARG A 296 -19.05 -17.33 -20.54
CA ARG A 296 -19.21 -17.13 -21.98
C ARG A 296 -20.64 -16.72 -22.31
N LYS A 297 -20.83 -15.72 -23.16
CA LYS A 297 -22.16 -15.29 -23.62
C LYS A 297 -22.73 -16.23 -24.68
N SER A 298 -24.01 -16.06 -24.98
CA SER A 298 -24.71 -16.79 -26.04
C SER A 298 -24.23 -16.47 -27.46
N ASP A 299 -23.61 -15.30 -27.65
CA ASP A 299 -22.93 -14.93 -28.90
C ASP A 299 -21.49 -15.51 -28.99
N GLY A 300 -21.08 -16.33 -28.02
CA GLY A 300 -19.75 -16.94 -27.94
C GLY A 300 -18.68 -16.04 -27.32
N ALA A 301 -18.97 -14.76 -27.06
CA ALA A 301 -17.97 -13.84 -26.53
C ALA A 301 -17.59 -14.16 -25.07
N TYR A 302 -16.29 -14.08 -24.78
CA TYR A 302 -15.75 -14.16 -23.42
C TYR A 302 -15.98 -12.85 -22.64
N LEU A 303 -15.87 -12.95 -21.33
CA LEU A 303 -16.11 -11.88 -20.36
C LEU A 303 -14.94 -11.79 -19.37
N TYR A 304 -14.85 -10.69 -18.63
CA TYR A 304 -13.84 -10.47 -17.58
C TYR A 304 -13.64 -11.67 -16.63
N PRO A 305 -14.70 -12.33 -16.09
CA PRO A 305 -14.60 -13.60 -15.38
C PRO A 305 -13.63 -14.64 -15.96
N THR A 306 -13.67 -14.85 -17.28
CA THR A 306 -12.87 -15.90 -17.93
C THR A 306 -11.41 -15.48 -18.06
N THR A 307 -11.19 -14.20 -18.39
CA THR A 307 -9.85 -13.61 -18.39
C THR A 307 -9.24 -13.69 -17.01
N ASP A 308 -9.96 -13.29 -15.96
CA ASP A 308 -9.45 -13.34 -14.59
C ASP A 308 -9.17 -14.76 -14.08
N LEU A 309 -9.95 -15.77 -14.52
CA LEU A 309 -9.64 -17.17 -14.22
C LEU A 309 -8.36 -17.64 -14.92
N ALA A 310 -8.12 -17.20 -16.16
CA ALA A 310 -6.87 -17.47 -16.87
C ALA A 310 -5.69 -16.75 -16.20
N THR A 311 -5.87 -15.48 -15.83
CA THR A 311 -4.89 -14.69 -15.07
C THR A 311 -4.52 -15.36 -13.75
N LEU A 312 -5.51 -15.84 -12.98
CA LEU A 312 -5.25 -16.59 -11.74
C LEU A 312 -4.43 -17.85 -12.00
N ARG A 313 -4.78 -18.63 -13.03
CA ARG A 313 -4.03 -19.83 -13.41
C ARG A 313 -2.58 -19.52 -13.76
N HIS A 314 -2.34 -18.47 -14.55
CA HIS A 314 -1.00 -18.04 -14.91
C HIS A 314 -0.19 -17.65 -13.66
N ARG A 315 -0.76 -16.83 -12.78
CA ARG A 315 -0.08 -16.39 -11.55
C ARG A 315 0.26 -17.55 -10.63
N VAL A 316 -0.60 -18.57 -10.52
CA VAL A 316 -0.32 -19.76 -9.72
C VAL A 316 0.71 -20.67 -10.39
N SER A 317 0.51 -20.98 -11.67
CA SER A 317 1.28 -22.04 -12.34
C SER A 317 2.63 -21.57 -12.85
N ASP A 318 2.68 -20.37 -13.45
CA ASP A 318 3.89 -19.84 -14.07
C ASP A 318 4.68 -18.97 -13.08
N LEU A 319 4.01 -18.16 -12.27
CA LEU A 319 4.66 -17.28 -11.29
C LEU A 319 4.84 -17.94 -9.91
N ASN A 320 4.31 -19.15 -9.70
CA ASN A 320 4.39 -19.88 -8.42
C ASN A 320 3.92 -19.04 -7.22
N ALA A 321 2.86 -18.26 -7.41
CA ALA A 321 2.35 -17.34 -6.40
C ALA A 321 1.79 -18.11 -5.19
N ASP A 322 2.28 -17.80 -3.98
CA ASP A 322 1.69 -18.24 -2.72
C ASP A 322 0.53 -17.33 -2.28
N ARG A 323 0.57 -16.08 -2.75
CA ARG A 323 -0.41 -15.04 -2.45
C ARG A 323 -0.65 -14.15 -3.66
N ILE A 324 -1.90 -13.79 -3.91
CA ILE A 324 -2.29 -12.88 -4.98
C ILE A 324 -3.17 -11.77 -4.38
N VAL A 325 -2.72 -10.53 -4.52
CA VAL A 325 -3.28 -9.33 -3.91
C VAL A 325 -3.84 -8.43 -5.00
N TYR A 326 -5.16 -8.30 -5.06
CA TYR A 326 -5.88 -7.47 -6.03
C TYR A 326 -6.23 -6.12 -5.41
N VAL A 327 -5.55 -5.05 -5.82
CA VAL A 327 -5.79 -3.69 -5.32
C VAL A 327 -6.81 -2.99 -6.22
N VAL A 328 -8.08 -3.27 -6.00
CA VAL A 328 -9.19 -2.85 -6.87
C VAL A 328 -10.31 -2.21 -6.06
N GLY A 329 -10.99 -1.20 -6.62
CA GLY A 329 -12.05 -0.46 -5.95
C GLY A 329 -13.19 -1.33 -5.40
N ASN A 330 -13.87 -0.83 -4.36
CA ASN A 330 -14.96 -1.53 -3.68
C ASN A 330 -16.10 -1.94 -4.63
N GLU A 331 -16.29 -1.26 -5.76
CA GLU A 331 -17.36 -1.55 -6.73
C GLU A 331 -17.25 -2.94 -7.35
N GLN A 332 -16.06 -3.57 -7.33
CA GLN A 332 -15.82 -4.89 -7.91
C GLN A 332 -15.87 -6.03 -6.87
N SER A 333 -16.31 -5.77 -5.64
CA SER A 333 -16.28 -6.78 -4.56
C SER A 333 -17.02 -8.08 -4.93
N LEU A 334 -18.24 -7.97 -5.49
CA LEU A 334 -19.02 -9.14 -5.89
C LEU A 334 -18.28 -10.01 -6.93
N HIS A 335 -17.62 -9.37 -7.88
CA HIS A 335 -16.85 -10.06 -8.92
C HIS A 335 -15.70 -10.88 -8.30
N PHE A 336 -14.88 -10.28 -7.44
CA PHE A 336 -13.77 -10.99 -6.79
C PHE A 336 -14.24 -12.10 -5.85
N GLU A 337 -15.35 -11.89 -5.12
CA GLU A 337 -15.94 -12.93 -4.28
C GLU A 337 -16.39 -14.15 -5.11
N GLN A 338 -17.01 -13.91 -6.28
CA GLN A 338 -17.39 -14.97 -7.21
C GLN A 338 -16.18 -15.63 -7.86
N LEU A 339 -15.20 -14.82 -8.30
CA LEU A 339 -13.96 -15.28 -8.93
C LEU A 339 -13.18 -16.24 -8.03
N PHE A 340 -12.96 -15.87 -6.76
CA PHE A 340 -12.19 -16.70 -5.83
C PHE A 340 -12.88 -18.04 -5.56
N LYS A 341 -14.22 -18.03 -5.43
CA LYS A 341 -15.00 -19.26 -5.29
C LYS A 341 -14.97 -20.11 -6.57
N ALA A 342 -15.05 -19.49 -7.74
CA ALA A 342 -14.96 -20.18 -9.03
C ALA A 342 -13.58 -20.81 -9.23
N ALA A 343 -12.50 -20.08 -8.95
CA ALA A 343 -11.13 -20.56 -9.05
C ALA A 343 -10.88 -21.77 -8.13
N LYS A 344 -11.40 -21.74 -6.90
CA LYS A 344 -11.32 -22.88 -5.98
C LYS A 344 -12.11 -24.10 -6.48
N LYS A 345 -13.33 -23.90 -7.01
CA LYS A 345 -14.12 -24.99 -7.61
C LYS A 345 -13.40 -25.62 -8.79
N LEU A 346 -12.74 -24.80 -9.62
CA LEU A 346 -11.97 -25.25 -10.79
C LEU A 346 -10.62 -25.86 -10.44
N GLU A 347 -10.23 -25.85 -9.15
CA GLU A 347 -8.93 -26.33 -8.68
C GLU A 347 -7.76 -25.55 -9.32
N ILE A 348 -8.00 -24.28 -9.68
CA ILE A 348 -6.95 -23.35 -10.13
C ILE A 348 -6.09 -22.90 -8.94
N VAL A 349 -6.71 -22.82 -7.76
CA VAL A 349 -6.06 -22.49 -6.50
C VAL A 349 -6.34 -23.59 -5.48
N ASP A 350 -5.35 -23.89 -4.65
CA ASP A 350 -5.47 -24.81 -3.52
C ASP A 350 -5.24 -24.04 -2.21
N ASP A 351 -3.99 -23.94 -1.76
CA ASP A 351 -3.57 -23.28 -0.52
C ASP A 351 -3.19 -21.80 -0.71
N GLN A 352 -3.24 -21.29 -1.95
CA GLN A 352 -2.90 -19.90 -2.26
C GLN A 352 -3.85 -18.92 -1.56
N THR A 353 -3.28 -17.84 -1.03
CA THR A 353 -4.05 -16.77 -0.41
C THR A 353 -4.49 -15.75 -1.45
N LEU A 354 -5.79 -15.69 -1.75
CA LEU A 354 -6.37 -14.67 -2.63
C LEU A 354 -6.98 -13.52 -1.82
N VAL A 355 -6.61 -12.28 -2.15
CA VAL A 355 -7.03 -11.09 -1.38
C VAL A 355 -7.52 -9.99 -2.29
N HIS A 356 -8.75 -9.52 -2.05
CA HIS A 356 -9.25 -8.27 -2.59
C HIS A 356 -8.95 -7.12 -1.63
N VAL A 357 -7.89 -6.35 -1.92
CA VAL A 357 -7.54 -5.11 -1.22
C VAL A 357 -8.43 -3.99 -1.75
N LYS A 358 -9.65 -4.00 -1.25
CA LYS A 358 -10.69 -3.06 -1.63
C LYS A 358 -10.49 -1.65 -1.07
N PHE A 359 -10.83 -0.61 -1.83
CA PHE A 359 -10.71 0.78 -1.40
C PHE A 359 -11.92 1.63 -1.80
N GLY A 360 -12.18 2.68 -1.03
CA GLY A 360 -13.27 3.64 -1.26
C GLY A 360 -12.97 4.65 -2.37
N LEU A 361 -13.91 5.56 -2.64
CA LEU A 361 -13.76 6.57 -3.69
C LEU A 361 -12.89 7.75 -3.27
N MET A 362 -12.31 8.43 -4.26
CA MET A 362 -11.75 9.76 -4.07
C MET A 362 -12.77 10.82 -4.48
N LEU A 363 -13.10 11.70 -3.55
CA LEU A 363 -14.15 12.72 -3.66
C LEU A 363 -13.54 14.13 -3.60
N GLY A 364 -14.27 15.11 -4.12
CA GLY A 364 -13.99 16.52 -3.89
C GLY A 364 -14.26 16.93 -2.44
N GLU A 365 -13.88 18.16 -2.10
CA GLU A 365 -14.19 18.77 -0.80
C GLU A 365 -15.70 18.81 -0.51
N ASP A 366 -16.52 18.83 -1.55
CA ASP A 366 -17.99 18.80 -1.47
C ASP A 366 -18.58 17.39 -1.32
N MET A 367 -17.73 16.36 -1.11
CA MET A 367 -18.09 14.95 -1.05
C MET A 367 -18.76 14.42 -2.33
N LYS A 368 -18.61 15.11 -3.47
CA LYS A 368 -19.05 14.64 -4.78
C LYS A 368 -17.87 14.13 -5.58
N LYS A 369 -18.16 13.58 -6.77
CA LYS A 369 -17.13 13.15 -7.71
C LYS A 369 -16.17 14.29 -8.00
N PHE A 370 -14.88 14.05 -7.81
CA PHE A 370 -13.84 15.06 -7.99
C PHE A 370 -13.92 15.65 -9.41
N SER A 371 -14.12 16.96 -9.49
CA SER A 371 -14.26 17.70 -10.76
C SER A 371 -13.65 19.10 -10.63
N THR A 372 -13.29 19.68 -11.77
CA THR A 372 -12.84 21.08 -11.85
C THR A 372 -13.95 22.03 -11.41
N ARG A 373 -13.61 23.30 -11.11
CA ARG A 373 -14.60 24.36 -10.84
C ARG A 373 -15.62 24.56 -11.99
N ALA A 374 -15.31 24.10 -13.20
CA ALA A 374 -16.19 24.12 -14.37
C ALA A 374 -16.99 22.81 -14.56
N GLY A 375 -16.96 21.88 -13.60
CA GLY A 375 -17.68 20.60 -13.64
C GLY A 375 -17.08 19.54 -14.57
N LYS A 376 -15.90 19.78 -15.15
CA LYS A 376 -15.19 18.78 -15.98
C LYS A 376 -14.41 17.80 -15.10
N THR A 377 -14.37 16.53 -15.50
CA THR A 377 -13.49 15.51 -14.91
C THR A 377 -12.04 15.99 -14.94
N VAL A 378 -11.33 15.86 -13.82
CA VAL A 378 -9.90 16.20 -13.69
C VAL A 378 -9.07 14.97 -14.08
N SER A 379 -8.07 15.16 -14.94
CA SER A 379 -7.09 14.11 -15.23
C SER A 379 -6.14 13.92 -14.05
N LEU A 380 -5.54 12.74 -13.90
CA LEU A 380 -4.55 12.54 -12.84
C LEU A 380 -3.31 13.43 -13.06
N PHE A 381 -2.88 13.62 -14.30
CA PHE A 381 -1.74 14.48 -14.63
C PHE A 381 -1.95 15.91 -14.13
N ASP A 382 -3.10 16.53 -14.46
CA ASP A 382 -3.42 17.89 -14.03
C ASP A 382 -3.44 18.03 -12.51
N LEU A 383 -3.94 17.00 -11.80
CA LEU A 383 -3.94 16.97 -10.34
C LEU A 383 -2.52 16.97 -9.78
N LEU A 384 -1.62 16.15 -10.33
CA LEU A 384 -0.22 16.10 -9.87
C LEU A 384 0.52 17.41 -10.18
N GLN A 385 0.31 17.99 -11.36
CA GLN A 385 0.90 19.28 -11.73
C GLN A 385 0.42 20.42 -10.82
N GLU A 386 -0.87 20.46 -10.49
CA GLU A 386 -1.41 21.43 -9.53
C GLU A 386 -0.79 21.25 -8.14
N ALA A 387 -0.56 20.01 -7.69
CA ALA A 387 0.10 19.74 -6.42
C ALA A 387 1.55 20.28 -6.40
N ILE A 388 2.32 20.03 -7.47
CA ILE A 388 3.68 20.53 -7.63
C ILE A 388 3.70 22.05 -7.68
N LEU A 389 2.80 22.66 -8.45
CA LEU A 389 2.70 24.13 -8.57
C LEU A 389 2.41 24.80 -7.21
N ARG A 390 1.52 24.20 -6.40
CA ARG A 390 1.22 24.73 -5.06
C ARG A 390 2.38 24.54 -4.10
N ALA A 391 3.00 23.35 -4.10
CA ALA A 391 4.20 23.10 -3.32
C ALA A 391 5.32 24.10 -3.68
N ARG A 392 5.47 24.39 -4.97
CA ARG A 392 6.47 25.34 -5.48
C ARG A 392 6.33 26.73 -4.89
N LYS A 393 5.10 27.26 -4.81
CA LYS A 393 4.83 28.56 -4.17
C LYS A 393 5.31 28.60 -2.73
N VAL A 394 5.04 27.54 -1.96
CA VAL A 394 5.47 27.46 -0.55
C VAL A 394 6.99 27.38 -0.43
N VAL A 395 7.64 26.65 -1.34
CA VAL A 395 9.12 26.55 -1.37
C VAL A 395 9.76 27.89 -1.72
N ASP A 396 9.24 28.59 -2.73
CA ASP A 396 9.76 29.89 -3.16
C ASP A 396 9.66 30.95 -2.05
N GLU A 397 8.59 30.89 -1.23
CA GLU A 397 8.40 31.78 -0.06
C GLU A 397 9.36 31.47 1.10
N LYS A 398 9.65 30.18 1.35
CA LYS A 398 10.46 29.74 2.51
C LYS A 398 11.96 29.68 2.24
N GLN A 399 12.35 29.42 0.99
CA GLN A 399 13.73 29.19 0.57
C GLN A 399 14.10 30.09 -0.64
N PRO A 400 14.02 31.43 -0.51
CA PRO A 400 14.25 32.33 -1.64
C PRO A 400 15.68 32.27 -2.19
N ASP A 401 16.64 31.85 -1.36
CA ASP A 401 18.07 31.83 -1.68
C ASP A 401 18.56 30.53 -2.35
N MET A 402 17.70 29.49 -2.46
CA MET A 402 18.04 28.24 -3.15
C MET A 402 18.01 28.41 -4.68
N SER A 403 18.75 27.55 -5.40
CA SER A 403 18.74 27.55 -6.87
C SER A 403 17.37 27.15 -7.43
N GLU A 404 17.10 27.56 -8.67
CA GLU A 404 15.85 27.22 -9.35
C GLU A 404 15.64 25.70 -9.45
N GLU A 405 16.71 24.98 -9.76
CA GLU A 405 16.72 23.52 -9.88
C GLU A 405 16.44 22.84 -8.54
N GLU A 406 17.05 23.29 -7.44
CA GLU A 406 16.80 22.74 -6.10
C GLU A 406 15.35 22.99 -5.65
N ARG A 407 14.84 24.21 -5.86
CA ARG A 407 13.44 24.54 -5.52
C ARG A 407 12.46 23.70 -6.30
N GLN A 408 12.74 23.43 -7.58
CA GLN A 408 11.92 22.55 -8.40
C GLN A 408 11.94 21.10 -7.88
N GLN A 409 13.10 20.58 -7.52
CA GLN A 409 13.21 19.22 -6.95
C GLN A 409 12.46 19.09 -5.62
N ILE A 410 12.52 20.12 -4.76
CA ILE A 410 11.77 20.15 -3.49
C ILE A 410 10.27 20.21 -3.78
N ALA A 411 9.83 21.09 -4.67
CA ALA A 411 8.42 21.23 -5.03
C ALA A 411 7.82 19.92 -5.60
N GLU A 412 8.57 19.22 -6.44
CA GLU A 412 8.16 17.92 -6.96
C GLU A 412 8.05 16.87 -5.85
N ALA A 413 9.07 16.73 -5.01
CA ALA A 413 9.06 15.77 -3.92
C ALA A 413 7.92 16.05 -2.91
N VAL A 414 7.68 17.32 -2.57
CA VAL A 414 6.65 17.77 -1.63
C VAL A 414 5.26 17.60 -2.23
N GLY A 415 5.03 18.08 -3.45
CA GLY A 415 3.72 18.05 -4.10
C GLY A 415 3.24 16.62 -4.35
N LEU A 416 4.12 15.78 -4.90
CA LEU A 416 3.82 14.37 -5.14
C LEU A 416 3.71 13.59 -3.83
N GLY A 417 4.60 13.88 -2.87
CA GLY A 417 4.55 13.27 -1.54
C GLY A 417 3.25 13.58 -0.79
N ALA A 418 2.76 14.82 -0.88
CA ALA A 418 1.47 15.23 -0.32
C ALA A 418 0.30 14.44 -0.91
N VAL A 419 0.26 14.29 -2.24
CA VAL A 419 -0.82 13.54 -2.93
C VAL A 419 -0.81 12.08 -2.50
N LYS A 420 0.35 11.41 -2.54
CA LYS A 420 0.48 9.99 -2.16
C LYS A 420 0.15 9.78 -0.69
N TYR A 421 0.71 10.59 0.19
CA TYR A 421 0.51 10.47 1.63
C TYR A 421 -0.93 10.74 2.04
N ASN A 422 -1.62 11.70 1.42
CA ASN A 422 -3.02 11.97 1.72
C ASN A 422 -3.92 10.73 1.52
N ASP A 423 -3.64 9.89 0.53
CA ASP A 423 -4.34 8.61 0.39
C ASP A 423 -3.83 7.60 1.43
N LEU A 424 -2.51 7.39 1.48
CA LEU A 424 -1.87 6.35 2.27
C LEU A 424 -1.98 6.57 3.79
N SER A 425 -2.29 7.78 4.27
CA SER A 425 -2.51 8.06 5.69
C SER A 425 -3.96 7.84 6.14
N GLN A 426 -4.85 7.43 5.24
CA GLN A 426 -6.26 7.19 5.53
C GLN A 426 -6.59 5.71 5.43
N ASN A 427 -7.64 5.29 6.13
CA ASN A 427 -8.14 3.92 5.96
C ASN A 427 -8.62 3.74 4.52
N ARG A 428 -7.95 2.85 3.77
CA ARG A 428 -8.27 2.59 2.36
C ARG A 428 -9.74 2.28 2.10
N GLN A 429 -10.44 1.66 3.06
CA GLN A 429 -11.84 1.27 2.90
C GLN A 429 -12.80 2.47 2.92
N SER A 430 -12.37 3.60 3.46
CA SER A 430 -13.13 4.83 3.50
C SER A 430 -13.05 5.59 2.17
N ASP A 431 -14.12 6.32 1.87
CA ASP A 431 -14.06 7.39 0.88
C ASP A 431 -13.20 8.53 1.43
N ILE A 432 -12.37 9.12 0.58
CA ILE A 432 -11.44 10.18 0.96
C ILE A 432 -11.77 11.48 0.23
N ALA A 433 -11.88 12.57 0.99
CA ALA A 433 -12.07 13.90 0.43
C ALA A 433 -10.70 14.53 0.13
N PHE A 434 -10.55 15.07 -1.08
CA PHE A 434 -9.33 15.73 -1.50
C PHE A 434 -9.35 17.20 -1.06
N ASN A 435 -8.49 17.58 -0.11
CA ASN A 435 -8.37 18.95 0.40
C ASN A 435 -6.93 19.44 0.28
N TRP A 436 -6.72 20.49 -0.51
CA TRP A 436 -5.38 21.00 -0.84
C TRP A 436 -4.62 21.53 0.36
N ASP A 437 -5.30 22.30 1.22
CA ASP A 437 -4.66 22.99 2.34
C ASP A 437 -4.16 21.97 3.37
N ARG A 438 -4.95 20.93 3.64
CA ARG A 438 -4.58 19.86 4.56
C ARG A 438 -3.42 19.01 4.02
N MET A 439 -3.47 18.59 2.75
CA MET A 439 -2.47 17.67 2.20
C MET A 439 -1.09 18.34 2.03
N LEU A 440 -1.05 19.64 1.71
CA LEU A 440 0.19 20.40 1.51
C LEU A 440 0.70 21.09 2.78
N SER A 441 0.01 20.93 3.91
CA SER A 441 0.41 21.50 5.20
C SER A 441 1.78 20.98 5.63
N PHE A 442 2.63 21.83 6.20
CA PHE A 442 3.87 21.45 6.89
C PHE A 442 3.64 21.20 8.39
N GLU A 443 2.39 21.26 8.83
CA GLU A 443 1.94 20.98 10.20
C GLU A 443 0.91 19.84 10.19
N GLY A 444 0.89 19.06 11.28
CA GLY A 444 -0.03 17.93 11.42
C GLY A 444 0.41 16.69 10.63
N ASN A 445 -0.51 15.73 10.47
CA ASN A 445 -0.25 14.44 9.83
C ASN A 445 -0.31 14.58 8.30
N SER A 446 0.81 14.96 7.68
CA SER A 446 0.94 15.17 6.24
C SER A 446 2.28 14.65 5.69
N GLY A 447 2.33 14.41 4.37
CA GLY A 447 3.56 14.02 3.67
C GLY A 447 4.67 15.07 3.79
N PRO A 448 4.40 16.36 3.52
CA PRO A 448 5.38 17.43 3.66
C PRO A 448 5.95 17.56 5.07
N TYR A 449 5.12 17.37 6.12
CA TYR A 449 5.59 17.37 7.50
C TYR A 449 6.63 16.28 7.75
N LEU A 450 6.39 15.05 7.29
CA LEU A 450 7.34 13.94 7.45
C LEU A 450 8.63 14.13 6.65
N GLN A 451 8.52 14.58 5.41
CA GLN A 451 9.69 14.87 4.57
C GLN A 451 10.55 15.98 5.21
N TYR A 452 9.91 17.04 5.72
CA TYR A 452 10.59 18.11 6.44
C TYR A 452 11.21 17.61 7.75
N ALA A 453 10.51 16.75 8.50
CA ALA A 453 11.06 16.13 9.71
C ALA A 453 12.35 15.35 9.39
N TYR A 454 12.34 14.52 8.34
CA TYR A 454 13.54 13.82 7.87
C TYR A 454 14.67 14.79 7.49
N ALA A 455 14.40 15.80 6.65
CA ALA A 455 15.40 16.80 6.24
C ALA A 455 16.00 17.56 7.45
N ARG A 456 15.18 17.85 8.47
CA ARG A 456 15.64 18.47 9.72
C ARG A 456 16.60 17.56 10.49
N LEU A 457 16.31 16.26 10.60
CA LEU A 457 17.22 15.31 11.25
C LEU A 457 18.56 15.22 10.50
N LYS A 458 18.52 15.15 9.16
CA LYS A 458 19.72 15.19 8.32
C LYS A 458 20.52 16.49 8.50
N SER A 459 19.84 17.62 8.66
CA SER A 459 20.49 18.90 8.98
C SER A 459 21.19 18.89 10.34
N ILE A 460 20.56 18.30 11.37
CA ILE A 460 21.19 18.14 12.70
C ILE A 460 22.44 17.26 12.61
N LEU A 461 22.34 16.11 11.93
CA LEU A 461 23.47 15.20 11.74
C LEU A 461 24.64 15.88 11.01
N ARG A 462 24.36 16.68 9.97
CA ARG A 462 25.39 17.45 9.27
C ARG A 462 26.09 18.48 10.16
N LYS A 463 25.36 19.12 11.07
CA LYS A 463 25.92 20.07 12.06
C LYS A 463 26.65 19.37 13.21
N GLY A 464 26.30 18.11 13.50
CA GLY A 464 26.88 17.30 14.57
C GLY A 464 28.18 16.59 14.21
N GLU A 465 28.70 16.80 13.01
CA GLU A 465 29.84 16.06 12.45
C GLU A 465 29.58 14.54 12.38
N LYS A 466 30.62 13.71 12.18
CA LYS A 466 30.47 12.26 12.03
C LYS A 466 30.09 11.64 13.37
N VAL A 467 29.06 10.77 13.38
CA VAL A 467 28.70 9.97 14.56
C VAL A 467 29.90 9.10 14.94
N ALA A 468 30.54 9.45 16.06
CA ALA A 468 31.65 8.69 16.63
C ALA A 468 31.13 7.50 17.44
N ALA A 469 32.05 6.73 18.04
CA ALA A 469 31.67 5.71 19.01
C ALA A 469 30.84 6.34 20.14
N PHE A 470 29.74 5.69 20.50
CA PHE A 470 28.80 6.16 21.52
C PHE A 470 28.54 5.07 22.55
N ASN A 471 28.10 5.49 23.74
CA ASN A 471 27.60 4.60 24.77
C ASN A 471 26.08 4.80 24.91
N VAL A 472 25.31 3.71 24.78
CA VAL A 472 23.84 3.73 24.93
C VAL A 472 23.39 4.17 26.32
N ASP A 473 24.22 3.94 27.35
CA ASP A 473 23.92 4.33 28.74
C ASP A 473 23.80 5.85 28.92
N MET A 474 24.23 6.64 27.93
CA MET A 474 24.11 8.10 27.94
C MET A 474 22.71 8.60 27.54
N LEU A 475 21.84 7.71 27.03
CA LEU A 475 20.45 8.03 26.67
C LEU A 475 19.52 7.79 27.86
N LYS A 476 19.38 8.79 28.74
CA LYS A 476 18.74 8.65 30.06
C LYS A 476 17.42 9.39 30.18
N ASP A 477 17.20 10.39 29.33
CA ASP A 477 15.99 11.21 29.39
C ASP A 477 14.78 10.40 28.90
N GLU A 478 13.62 10.60 29.52
CA GLU A 478 12.38 9.90 29.14
C GLU A 478 12.05 10.09 27.65
N SER A 479 12.34 11.26 27.08
CA SER A 479 12.10 11.53 25.66
C SER A 479 13.05 10.75 24.74
N GLU A 480 14.27 10.45 25.19
CA GLU A 480 15.22 9.62 24.45
C GLU A 480 14.77 8.15 24.46
N LEU A 481 14.39 7.65 25.64
CA LEU A 481 13.87 6.29 25.82
C LEU A 481 12.58 6.07 25.01
N GLN A 482 11.71 7.08 24.95
CA GLN A 482 10.48 7.03 24.15
C GLN A 482 10.77 6.89 22.65
N VAL A 483 11.78 7.59 22.11
CA VAL A 483 12.19 7.42 20.71
C VAL A 483 12.73 6.01 20.46
N ILE A 484 13.51 5.45 21.39
CA ILE A 484 14.01 4.06 21.27
C ILE A 484 12.84 3.08 21.22
N LEU A 485 11.89 3.19 22.15
CA LEU A 485 10.69 2.35 22.17
C LEU A 485 9.91 2.45 20.86
N ARG A 486 9.72 3.67 20.33
CA ARG A 486 9.06 3.88 19.04
C ARG A 486 9.83 3.21 17.90
N LEU A 487 11.15 3.32 17.88
CA LEU A 487 11.98 2.66 16.86
C LEU A 487 11.80 1.14 16.88
N GLN A 488 11.59 0.54 18.05
CA GLN A 488 11.40 -0.89 18.19
C GLN A 488 10.13 -1.44 17.56
N GLU A 489 9.10 -0.61 17.42
CA GLU A 489 7.81 -1.04 16.87
C GLU A 489 7.85 -1.20 15.35
N PHE A 490 8.84 -0.62 14.68
CA PHE A 490 8.90 -0.58 13.21
C PHE A 490 8.76 -1.97 12.55
N PRO A 491 9.48 -3.02 12.97
CA PRO A 491 9.33 -4.36 12.36
C PRO A 491 7.91 -4.91 12.49
N GLU A 492 7.24 -4.67 13.62
CA GLU A 492 5.89 -5.17 13.85
C GLU A 492 4.84 -4.42 13.03
N VAL A 493 5.03 -3.11 12.82
CA VAL A 493 4.19 -2.31 11.93
C VAL A 493 4.27 -2.86 10.51
N ILE A 494 5.48 -3.11 10.00
CA ILE A 494 5.70 -3.68 8.67
C ILE A 494 5.07 -5.08 8.55
N GLU A 495 5.37 -5.97 9.50
CA GLU A 495 4.82 -7.33 9.51
C GLU A 495 3.27 -7.31 9.56
N GLY A 496 2.69 -6.43 10.39
CA GLY A 496 1.26 -6.24 10.50
C GLY A 496 0.61 -5.86 9.17
N ILE A 497 1.23 -4.97 8.39
CA ILE A 497 0.72 -4.54 7.09
C ILE A 497 0.72 -5.68 6.07
N THR A 498 1.72 -6.57 6.09
CA THR A 498 1.72 -7.75 5.21
C THR A 498 0.58 -8.73 5.51
N LYS A 499 -0.02 -8.65 6.70
CA LYS A 499 -1.15 -9.50 7.13
C LYS A 499 -2.50 -8.83 6.88
N ASN A 500 -2.61 -7.51 7.10
CA ASN A 500 -3.89 -6.79 7.10
C ASN A 500 -4.08 -5.84 5.90
N TYR A 501 -3.03 -5.59 5.12
CA TYR A 501 -3.03 -4.77 3.91
C TYR A 501 -3.48 -3.32 4.17
N PHE A 502 -3.08 -2.73 5.31
CA PHE A 502 -3.43 -1.35 5.69
C PHE A 502 -2.19 -0.43 5.77
N PRO A 503 -1.74 0.19 4.66
CA PRO A 503 -0.57 1.06 4.65
C PRO A 503 -0.63 2.25 5.62
N HIS A 504 -1.84 2.73 5.98
CA HIS A 504 -1.99 3.85 6.92
C HIS A 504 -1.41 3.60 8.30
N HIS A 505 -1.28 2.34 8.72
CA HIS A 505 -0.57 2.03 9.96
C HIS A 505 0.90 2.46 9.93
N LEU A 506 1.55 2.38 8.75
CA LEU A 506 2.91 2.89 8.58
C LEU A 506 2.92 4.42 8.58
N SER A 507 1.96 5.07 7.92
CA SER A 507 1.81 6.53 7.96
C SER A 507 1.65 7.05 9.39
N ASP A 508 0.75 6.45 10.17
CA ASP A 508 0.51 6.80 11.58
C ASP A 508 1.76 6.57 12.43
N TYR A 509 2.44 5.45 12.24
CA TYR A 509 3.71 5.16 12.90
C TYR A 509 4.78 6.23 12.64
N LEU A 510 4.99 6.60 11.36
CA LEU A 510 5.99 7.59 10.97
C LEU A 510 5.66 8.98 11.53
N TYR A 511 4.37 9.34 11.56
CA TYR A 511 3.91 10.58 12.17
C TYR A 511 4.20 10.62 13.66
N VAL A 512 3.91 9.55 14.39
CA VAL A 512 4.22 9.49 15.83
C VAL A 512 5.73 9.49 16.07
N LEU A 513 6.53 8.77 15.28
CA LEU A 513 8.00 8.81 15.37
C LEU A 513 8.55 10.23 15.15
N ALA A 514 8.07 10.93 14.13
CA ALA A 514 8.47 12.32 13.88
C ALA A 514 8.11 13.25 15.05
N LYS A 515 6.94 13.03 15.68
CA LYS A 515 6.54 13.77 16.88
C LYS A 515 7.42 13.45 18.09
N ASP A 516 7.69 12.18 18.35
CA ASP A 516 8.51 11.74 19.49
C ASP A 516 9.93 12.33 19.39
N VAL A 517 10.52 12.32 18.19
CA VAL A 517 11.83 12.93 17.94
C VAL A 517 11.80 14.46 18.09
N ASN A 518 10.74 15.13 17.64
CA ASN A 518 10.60 16.58 17.83
C ASN A 518 10.46 16.92 19.32
N THR A 519 9.72 16.12 20.11
CA THR A 519 9.62 16.27 21.56
C THR A 519 10.99 16.12 22.22
N MET A 520 11.74 15.07 21.87
CA MET A 520 13.11 14.86 22.35
C MET A 520 14.02 16.05 22.02
N TYR A 521 13.95 16.57 20.79
CA TYR A 521 14.74 17.75 20.38
C TYR A 521 14.47 19.00 21.23
N GLN A 522 13.24 19.16 21.76
CA GLN A 522 12.91 20.28 22.67
C GLN A 522 13.33 20.00 24.12
N ALA A 523 13.34 18.73 24.53
CA ALA A 523 13.63 18.33 25.90
C ALA A 523 15.13 18.33 26.21
N VAL A 524 15.97 17.86 25.28
CA VAL A 524 17.42 17.68 25.51
C VAL A 524 18.30 18.51 24.58
N GLN A 525 19.48 18.91 25.07
CA GLN A 525 20.50 19.53 24.22
C GLN A 525 21.20 18.45 23.39
N ILE A 526 21.32 18.67 22.08
CA ILE A 526 21.97 17.70 21.19
C ILE A 526 23.40 18.17 20.89
N LEU A 527 23.55 19.21 20.06
CA LEU A 527 24.85 19.65 19.56
C LEU A 527 25.75 20.28 20.63
N LYS A 528 25.16 20.82 21.70
CA LYS A 528 25.85 21.50 22.80
C LYS A 528 26.04 20.63 24.04
N ALA A 529 25.61 19.37 24.00
CA ALA A 529 25.83 18.44 25.09
C ALA A 529 27.30 18.01 25.17
N ASP A 530 27.67 17.43 26.31
CA ASP A 530 28.97 16.80 26.50
C ASP A 530 29.18 15.68 25.47
N GLU A 531 30.44 15.42 25.13
CA GLU A 531 30.80 14.56 23.99
C GLU A 531 30.11 13.18 24.01
N ALA A 532 30.05 12.54 25.18
CA ALA A 532 29.44 11.22 25.34
C ALA A 532 27.92 11.23 25.06
N GLU A 533 27.19 12.20 25.63
CA GLU A 533 25.75 12.37 25.39
C GLU A 533 25.47 12.80 23.96
N ARG A 534 26.26 13.74 23.43
CA ARG A 534 26.14 14.22 22.06
C ARG A 534 26.28 13.07 21.06
N ASN A 535 27.28 12.21 21.22
CA ASN A 535 27.49 11.08 20.33
C ASN A 535 26.32 10.08 20.38
N ALA A 536 25.81 9.77 21.58
CA ALA A 536 24.66 8.88 21.74
C ALA A 536 23.36 9.48 21.15
N ARG A 537 23.09 10.76 21.39
CA ARG A 537 21.94 11.48 20.82
C ARG A 537 22.02 11.57 19.29
N LEU A 538 23.20 11.83 18.73
CA LEU A 538 23.40 11.82 17.28
C LEU A 538 23.18 10.42 16.69
N ALA A 539 23.60 9.36 17.37
CA ALA A 539 23.29 7.98 16.96
C ALA A 539 21.78 7.72 16.95
N LEU A 540 21.05 8.17 17.99
CA LEU A 540 19.59 8.03 18.07
C LEU A 540 18.87 8.80 16.95
N ILE A 541 19.32 10.03 16.65
CA ILE A 541 18.81 10.82 15.52
C ILE A 541 19.10 10.12 14.18
N ALA A 542 20.28 9.51 14.02
CA ALA A 542 20.63 8.79 12.81
C ALA A 542 19.70 7.58 12.59
N ALA A 543 19.42 6.80 13.64
CA ALA A 543 18.48 5.69 13.57
C ALA A 543 17.05 6.18 13.25
N ALA A 544 16.58 7.25 13.91
CA ALA A 544 15.28 7.86 13.61
C ALA A 544 15.18 8.37 12.16
N ALA A 545 16.21 9.04 11.66
CA ALA A 545 16.27 9.49 10.28
C ALA A 545 16.25 8.32 9.29
N GLN A 546 16.98 7.24 9.58
CA GLN A 546 17.00 6.04 8.74
C GLN A 546 15.64 5.34 8.73
N THR A 547 14.96 5.19 9.86
CA THR A 547 13.62 4.60 9.95
C THR A 547 12.59 5.46 9.23
N LEU A 548 12.63 6.78 9.40
CA LEU A 548 11.76 7.71 8.65
C LEU A 548 12.00 7.59 7.15
N LYS A 549 13.27 7.57 6.71
CA LYS A 549 13.63 7.39 5.30
C LYS A 549 13.05 6.09 4.74
N THR A 550 13.30 4.99 5.43
CA THR A 550 12.85 3.66 5.03
C THR A 550 11.33 3.63 4.93
N GLY A 551 10.61 4.07 5.96
CA GLY A 551 9.14 4.10 5.93
C GLY A 551 8.56 4.98 4.84
N LEU A 552 9.13 6.18 4.61
CA LEU A 552 8.71 7.07 3.52
C LEU A 552 8.94 6.42 2.15
N GLU A 553 10.09 5.80 1.93
CA GLU A 553 10.41 5.07 0.69
C GLU A 553 9.48 3.87 0.48
N LEU A 554 9.11 3.15 1.55
CA LEU A 554 8.12 2.07 1.48
C LEU A 554 6.73 2.59 1.05
N LEU A 555 6.31 3.76 1.53
CA LEU A 555 5.10 4.46 1.05
C LEU A 555 5.30 5.07 -0.37
N GLY A 556 6.49 4.95 -0.95
CA GLY A 556 6.86 5.46 -2.26
C GLY A 556 7.09 6.97 -2.29
N LEU A 557 7.30 7.62 -1.15
CA LEU A 557 7.63 9.04 -1.06
C LEU A 557 9.13 9.25 -1.28
N LYS A 558 9.47 10.24 -2.10
CA LYS A 558 10.85 10.69 -2.26
C LYS A 558 11.28 11.44 -1.00
N THR A 559 12.47 11.15 -0.49
CA THR A 559 13.07 11.87 0.65
C THR A 559 14.19 12.78 0.15
N LEU A 560 14.30 13.97 0.75
CA LEU A 560 15.35 14.94 0.46
C LEU A 560 16.12 15.24 1.75
N GLU A 561 17.45 15.29 1.66
CA GLU A 561 18.28 15.60 2.84
C GLU A 561 18.27 17.09 3.22
N GLN A 562 17.77 17.94 2.30
CA GLN A 562 17.61 19.38 2.47
C GLN A 562 16.29 19.81 1.82
N MET A 563 15.54 20.66 2.52
CA MET A 563 14.22 21.17 2.13
C MET A 563 14.02 22.60 2.63
#